data_AF-U4LI13-F1
#
_entry.id   AF-U4LI13-F1
#
_cell.length_a   1.000
_cell.length_b   1.000
_cell.length_c   1.000
_cell.angle_alpha   90.00
_cell.angle_beta   90.00
_cell.angle_gamma   90.00
#
_symmetry.space_group_name_H-M   'P 1'
#
loop_
_entity.id
_entity.type
_entity.pdbx_description
1 polymer ?
#
loop_
_entity_poly.entity_id
_entity_poly.type
_entity_poly.pdbx_seq_one_letter_code
_entity_poly.pdbx_strand_id
1 'polypeptide(L)'
;MSTRGFFGPDVDLDPRDRIVAFVDPSEYPDNPGWPLRNFLVLVRKRWGWMSVRIICYRDSHAHRYEPRSLILGLKLEEGGNTENLSLNDEMLNVVGWEKNEENQIRPRLANISAQMDPKVQAH
;
A
#
# COMPACT_ATOMS: atom_id res chain seq x y z
N MET A 1 -9.28 16.78 -20.03
CA MET A 1 -9.39 15.30 -20.03
C MET A 1 -10.62 14.93 -19.23
N SER A 2 -11.56 14.16 -19.81
CA SER A 2 -12.77 13.72 -19.11
C SER A 2 -12.38 12.72 -18.03
N THR A 3 -12.41 13.12 -16.76
CA THR A 3 -12.19 12.25 -15.60
C THR A 3 -13.45 11.40 -15.36
N ARG A 4 -13.72 10.44 -16.25
CA ARG A 4 -14.70 9.38 -15.98
C ARG A 4 -14.11 8.45 -14.91
N GLY A 5 -14.83 8.26 -13.81
CA GLY A 5 -14.42 7.40 -12.71
C GLY A 5 -15.43 7.45 -11.56
N PHE A 6 -15.24 6.59 -10.57
CA PHE A 6 -16.15 6.43 -9.42
C PHE A 6 -16.37 7.72 -8.60
N PHE A 7 -15.40 8.63 -8.62
CA PHE A 7 -15.42 9.90 -7.90
C PHE A 7 -15.12 11.07 -8.85
N GLY A 8 -15.89 11.17 -9.93
CA GLY A 8 -15.77 12.25 -10.90
C GLY A 8 -16.09 13.63 -10.29
N PRO A 9 -15.67 14.73 -10.94
CA PRO A 9 -15.97 16.10 -10.49
C PRO A 9 -17.47 16.43 -10.52
N ASP A 10 -18.26 15.63 -11.24
CA ASP A 10 -19.71 15.68 -11.34
C ASP A 10 -20.44 14.98 -10.18
N VAL A 11 -19.70 14.32 -9.28
CA VAL A 11 -20.27 13.63 -8.12
C VAL A 11 -20.05 14.48 -6.86
N ASP A 12 -21.13 14.99 -6.29
CA ASP A 12 -21.09 15.62 -4.97
C ASP A 12 -20.91 14.55 -3.89
N LEU A 13 -19.67 14.33 -3.45
CA LEU A 13 -19.30 13.34 -2.45
C LEU A 13 -19.05 13.98 -1.10
N ASP A 14 -19.91 13.63 -0.15
CA ASP A 14 -19.67 13.84 1.26
C ASP A 14 -18.26 13.30 1.62
N PRO A 15 -17.42 14.08 2.33
CA PRO A 15 -16.12 13.59 2.80
C PRO A 15 -16.17 12.24 3.52
N ARG A 16 -17.30 11.92 4.17
CA ARG A 16 -17.53 10.63 4.84
C ARG A 16 -17.63 9.48 3.85
N ASP A 17 -18.06 9.70 2.61
CA ASP A 17 -18.27 8.64 1.60
C ASP A 17 -17.05 8.42 0.70
N ARG A 18 -15.96 9.13 0.98
CA ARG A 18 -14.66 8.94 0.31
C ARG A 18 -13.96 7.69 0.85
N ILE A 19 -14.48 6.53 0.45
CA ILE A 19 -13.97 5.23 0.85
C ILE A 19 -13.24 4.60 -0.32
N VAL A 20 -12.00 4.20 -0.09
CA VAL A 20 -11.21 3.40 -1.02
C VAL A 20 -10.68 2.16 -0.30
N ALA A 21 -10.41 1.09 -1.05
CA ALA A 21 -9.91 -0.16 -0.50
C ALA A 21 -8.69 -0.65 -1.27
N PHE A 22 -7.80 -1.36 -0.59
CA PHE A 22 -6.73 -2.12 -1.22
C PHE A 22 -6.56 -3.47 -0.51
N VAL A 23 -5.99 -4.44 -1.22
CA VAL A 23 -5.62 -5.73 -0.64
C VAL A 23 -4.36 -5.51 0.20
N ASP A 24 -4.49 -5.68 1.50
CA ASP A 24 -3.41 -5.44 2.46
C ASP A 24 -2.63 -6.73 2.74
N PRO A 25 -1.33 -6.82 2.37
CA PRO A 25 -0.51 -7.99 2.66
C PRO A 25 0.02 -8.02 4.11
N SER A 26 -0.23 -6.99 4.93
CA SER A 26 0.26 -6.96 6.30
C SER A 26 -0.40 -8.00 7.18
N GLU A 27 0.41 -8.73 7.95
CA GLU A 27 -0.05 -9.65 8.98
C GLU A 27 -0.22 -8.96 10.35
N TYR A 28 0.32 -7.74 10.51
CA TYR A 28 0.28 -7.01 11.77
C TYR A 28 -1.13 -6.48 12.06
N PRO A 29 -1.69 -6.73 13.26
CA PRO A 29 -3.05 -6.34 13.61
C PRO A 29 -3.34 -4.87 13.31
N ASP A 30 -2.50 -3.95 13.78
CA ASP A 30 -2.79 -2.51 13.74
C ASP A 30 -2.00 -1.73 12.67
N ASN A 31 -1.09 -2.40 11.93
CA ASN A 31 -0.22 -1.72 10.98
C ASN A 31 -0.58 -2.12 9.55
N PRO A 32 -0.95 -1.18 8.66
CA PRO A 32 -1.24 -1.48 7.27
C PRO A 32 0.04 -1.83 6.50
N GLY A 33 -0.12 -2.56 5.41
CA GLY A 33 0.97 -2.96 4.54
C GLY A 33 1.55 -1.82 3.74
N TRP A 34 2.78 -2.05 3.27
CA TRP A 34 3.55 -1.08 2.49
C TRP A 34 2.84 -0.50 1.24
N PRO A 35 2.00 -1.26 0.50
CA PRO A 35 1.30 -0.74 -0.68
C PRO A 35 0.44 0.50 -0.41
N LEU A 36 0.00 0.71 0.83
CA LEU A 36 -0.80 1.87 1.23
C LEU A 36 -0.13 3.21 0.87
N ARG A 37 1.20 3.30 0.97
CA ARG A 37 1.95 4.53 0.66
C ARG A 37 1.73 4.99 -0.76
N ASN A 38 1.90 4.09 -1.73
CA ASN A 38 1.72 4.39 -3.15
C ASN A 38 0.24 4.68 -3.45
N PHE A 39 -0.66 3.97 -2.79
CA PHE A 39 -2.09 4.17 -2.96
C PHE A 39 -2.55 5.56 -2.51
N LEU A 40 -2.02 6.05 -1.38
CA LEU A 40 -2.28 7.42 -0.91
C LEU A 40 -1.79 8.49 -1.87
N VAL A 41 -0.62 8.29 -2.50
CA VAL A 41 -0.12 9.20 -3.54
C VAL A 41 -1.07 9.22 -4.74
N LEU A 42 -1.57 8.07 -5.18
CA LEU A 42 -2.57 7.99 -6.25
C LEU A 42 -3.87 8.72 -5.89
N VAL A 43 -4.39 8.51 -4.67
CA VAL A 43 -5.60 9.19 -4.19
C VAL A 43 -5.44 10.71 -4.25
N ARG A 44 -4.30 11.21 -3.76
CA ARG A 44 -3.98 12.65 -3.77
C ARG A 44 -3.82 13.19 -5.19
N LYS A 45 -3.06 12.51 -6.08
CA LYS A 45 -2.85 12.95 -7.47
C LYS A 45 -4.12 12.89 -8.32
N ARG A 46 -4.99 11.92 -8.09
CA ARG A 46 -6.17 11.68 -8.92
C ARG A 46 -7.38 12.52 -8.51
N TRP A 47 -7.64 12.65 -7.21
CA TRP A 47 -8.83 13.31 -6.69
C TRP A 47 -8.55 14.54 -5.82
N GLY A 48 -7.28 14.81 -5.50
CA GLY A 48 -6.90 15.97 -4.70
C GLY A 48 -7.35 15.91 -3.24
N TRP A 49 -7.87 14.77 -2.76
CA TRP A 49 -8.46 14.66 -1.43
C TRP A 49 -7.46 14.88 -0.30
N MET A 50 -7.88 15.65 0.70
CA MET A 50 -7.13 15.92 1.93
C MET A 50 -7.49 14.98 3.07
N SER A 51 -8.63 14.29 2.94
CA SER A 51 -9.10 13.27 3.87
C SER A 51 -9.73 12.11 3.11
N VAL A 52 -9.53 10.90 3.62
CA VAL A 52 -10.03 9.66 3.00
C VAL A 52 -10.22 8.56 4.06
N ARG A 53 -11.24 7.71 3.87
CA ARG A 53 -11.38 6.45 4.60
C ARG A 53 -10.80 5.31 3.78
N ILE A 54 -9.94 4.51 4.38
CA ILE A 54 -9.28 3.40 3.70
C ILE A 54 -9.65 2.08 4.36
N ILE A 55 -10.09 1.13 3.55
CA ILE A 55 -10.25 -0.26 3.95
C ILE A 55 -8.98 -1.03 3.57
N CYS A 56 -8.25 -1.49 4.57
CA CYS A 56 -7.13 -2.41 4.42
C CYS A 56 -7.72 -3.83 4.43
N TYR A 57 -8.09 -4.33 3.26
CA TYR A 57 -8.78 -5.62 3.14
C TYR A 57 -7.78 -6.76 3.31
N ARG A 58 -7.97 -7.55 4.36
CA ARG A 58 -7.16 -8.72 4.69
C ARG A 58 -8.05 -9.94 4.67
N ASP A 59 -7.71 -10.88 3.80
CA ASP A 59 -8.37 -12.18 3.71
C ASP A 59 -7.33 -13.25 3.44
N SER A 60 -7.42 -14.35 4.19
CA SER A 60 -6.60 -15.53 3.97
C SER A 60 -7.44 -16.76 4.28
N HIS A 61 -7.24 -17.83 3.51
CA HIS A 61 -8.02 -19.06 3.69
C HIS A 61 -7.93 -19.62 5.12
N ALA A 62 -6.76 -19.50 5.76
CA ALA A 62 -6.53 -19.94 7.13
C ALA A 62 -7.33 -19.14 8.17
N HIS A 63 -7.59 -17.85 7.90
CA HIS A 63 -8.20 -16.92 8.85
C HIS A 63 -9.51 -16.29 8.35
N ARG A 64 -10.19 -16.93 7.40
CA ARG A 64 -11.42 -16.41 6.73
C ARG A 64 -12.57 -16.03 7.67
N TYR A 65 -12.55 -16.50 8.92
CA TYR A 65 -13.59 -16.23 9.91
C TYR A 65 -13.20 -15.13 10.90
N GLU A 66 -11.99 -14.60 10.81
CA GLU A 66 -11.48 -13.55 11.69
C GLU A 66 -11.65 -12.17 11.04
N PRO A 67 -12.17 -11.16 11.75
CA PRO A 67 -12.29 -9.80 11.24
C PRO A 67 -10.94 -9.09 11.29
N ARG A 68 -10.04 -9.41 10.35
CA ARG A 68 -8.65 -8.89 10.33
C ARG A 68 -8.47 -7.57 9.57
N SER A 69 -9.46 -7.19 8.76
CA SER A 69 -9.40 -5.98 7.96
C SER A 69 -9.44 -4.72 8.83
N LEU A 70 -8.71 -3.68 8.41
CA LEU A 70 -8.69 -2.38 9.11
C LEU A 70 -9.45 -1.32 8.33
N ILE A 71 -10.09 -0.40 9.06
CA ILE A 71 -10.66 0.82 8.50
C ILE A 71 -9.93 2.00 9.12
N LEU A 72 -9.25 2.78 8.28
CA LEU A 72 -8.44 3.92 8.70
C LEU A 72 -9.07 5.21 8.19
N GLY A 73 -9.25 6.20 9.08
CA GLY A 73 -9.56 7.57 8.70
C GLY A 73 -8.26 8.37 8.66
N LEU A 74 -7.87 8.83 7.47
CA LEU A 74 -6.62 9.59 7.29
C LEU A 74 -6.95 11.02 6.87
N LYS A 75 -6.27 11.98 7.49
CA LYS A 75 -6.28 13.40 7.11
C LYS A 75 -4.84 13.88 6.99
N LEU A 76 -4.55 14.65 5.95
CA LEU A 76 -3.26 15.32 5.83
C LEU A 76 -3.22 16.56 6.73
N GLU A 77 -2.11 16.75 7.44
CA GLU A 77 -1.88 17.94 8.27
C GLU A 77 -1.87 19.22 7.42
N GLU A 78 -2.51 20.27 7.92
CA GLU A 78 -2.56 21.58 7.26
C GLU A 78 -1.18 22.26 7.37
N GLY A 79 -0.63 22.74 6.25
CA GLY A 79 0.70 23.35 6.20
C GLY A 79 1.86 22.40 5.85
N GLY A 80 1.59 21.12 5.56
CA GLY A 80 2.58 20.25 4.92
C GLY A 80 2.93 20.74 3.52
N ASN A 81 4.18 20.54 3.09
CA ASN A 81 4.73 20.94 1.78
C ASN A 81 4.19 20.08 0.61
N THR A 82 2.90 19.73 0.66
CA THR A 82 2.21 18.88 -0.32
C THR A 82 1.36 19.77 -1.23
N GLU A 83 2.02 20.77 -1.81
CA GLU A 83 1.46 21.55 -2.89
C GLU A 83 1.00 20.62 -4.01
N ASN A 84 -0.07 21.02 -4.70
CA ASN A 84 -0.90 20.19 -5.56
C ASN A 84 -0.11 19.17 -6.38
N LEU A 85 -0.09 17.92 -5.90
CA LEU A 85 0.60 16.85 -6.58
C LEU A 85 -0.06 16.61 -7.94
N SER A 86 0.60 17.03 -9.02
CA SER A 86 0.21 16.77 -10.39
C SER A 86 0.77 15.42 -10.86
N LEU A 87 0.17 14.83 -11.89
CA LEU A 87 0.74 13.66 -12.56
C LEU A 87 2.12 13.96 -13.17
N ASN A 88 2.45 15.24 -13.37
CA ASN A 88 3.70 15.70 -13.98
C ASN A 88 4.77 16.14 -12.97
N ASP A 89 4.56 15.97 -11.66
CA ASP A 89 5.58 16.37 -10.66
C ASP A 89 6.84 15.51 -10.73
N GLU A 90 7.92 16.05 -10.17
CA GLU A 90 9.14 15.30 -9.89
C GLU A 90 8.87 14.05 -9.02
N MET A 91 9.69 13.03 -9.23
CA MET A 91 9.56 11.76 -8.54
C MET A 91 9.88 11.94 -7.05
N LEU A 92 8.96 11.49 -6.19
CA LEU A 92 9.17 11.48 -4.74
C LEU A 92 10.33 10.56 -4.37
N ASN A 93 10.99 10.86 -3.25
CA ASN A 93 12.04 10.01 -2.70
C ASN A 93 11.54 8.57 -2.50
N VAL A 94 12.23 7.63 -3.15
CA VAL A 94 11.88 6.21 -3.10
C VAL A 94 12.58 5.54 -1.92
N VAL A 95 11.81 4.79 -1.13
CA VAL A 95 12.26 4.02 0.03
C VAL A 95 11.62 2.63 0.01
N GLY A 96 12.14 1.69 0.81
CA GLY A 96 11.54 0.36 0.97
C GLY A 96 12.46 -0.82 0.64
N TRP A 97 13.78 -0.63 0.69
CA TRP A 97 14.71 -1.77 0.63
C TRP A 97 14.42 -2.76 1.76
N GLU A 98 14.22 -4.03 1.41
CA GLU A 98 14.01 -5.10 2.39
C GLU A 98 15.28 -5.27 3.24
N LYS A 99 15.08 -5.46 4.54
CA LYS A 99 16.17 -5.74 5.47
C LYS A 99 16.40 -7.24 5.61
N ASN A 100 17.63 -7.64 5.89
CA ASN A 100 17.96 -9.02 6.25
C ASN A 100 17.54 -9.32 7.71
N GLU A 101 17.79 -10.55 8.16
CA GLU A 101 17.49 -11.02 9.52
C GLU A 101 18.23 -10.20 10.60
N GLU A 102 19.38 -9.61 10.26
CA GLU A 102 20.14 -8.70 11.12
C GLU A 102 19.64 -7.23 11.05
N ASN A 103 18.49 -6.98 10.42
CA ASN A 103 17.88 -5.66 10.26
C ASN A 103 18.73 -4.66 9.45
N GLN A 104 19.59 -5.16 8.55
CA GLN A 104 20.45 -4.38 7.66
C GLN A 104 19.93 -4.41 6.21
N ILE A 105 20.15 -3.32 5.47
CA ILE A 105 19.87 -3.27 4.02
C ILE A 105 21.03 -3.93 3.28
N ARG A 106 20.93 -5.25 3.05
CA ARG A 106 21.93 -6.06 2.37
C ARG A 106 21.26 -7.11 1.48
N PRO A 107 21.91 -7.56 0.39
CA PRO A 107 21.37 -8.64 -0.44
C PRO A 107 21.23 -9.92 0.36
N ARG A 108 20.18 -10.70 0.07
CA ARG A 108 20.01 -12.06 0.60
C ARG A 108 20.65 -13.06 -0.34
N LEU A 109 21.50 -13.94 0.19
CA LEU A 109 22.12 -15.05 -0.54
C LEU A 109 21.46 -16.35 -0.06
N ALA A 110 20.93 -17.16 -0.98
CA ALA A 110 20.35 -18.46 -0.66
C ALA A 110 21.10 -19.57 -1.41
N ASN A 111 21.59 -20.58 -0.67
CA ASN A 111 22.13 -21.79 -1.28
C ASN A 111 21.03 -22.85 -1.38
N ILE A 112 20.65 -23.17 -2.60
CA ILE A 112 19.59 -24.13 -2.94
C ILE A 112 20.14 -25.45 -3.49
N SER A 113 21.46 -25.70 -3.38
CA SER A 113 22.09 -26.90 -3.95
C SER A 113 21.50 -28.20 -3.41
N ALA A 114 21.13 -28.26 -2.13
CA ALA A 114 20.51 -29.44 -1.54
C ALA A 114 19.18 -29.85 -2.22
N GLN A 115 18.49 -28.91 -2.86
CA GLN A 115 17.20 -29.14 -3.54
C GLN A 115 17.29 -29.10 -5.07
N MET A 116 18.39 -28.62 -5.63
CA MET A 116 18.51 -28.39 -7.08
C MET A 116 19.76 -29.01 -7.71
N ASP A 117 20.71 -29.51 -6.92
CA ASP A 117 21.87 -30.23 -7.44
C ASP A 117 21.51 -31.73 -7.57
N PRO A 118 21.38 -32.26 -8.80
CA PRO A 118 21.05 -33.67 -9.00
C PRO A 118 22.09 -34.61 -8.40
N LYS A 119 23.36 -34.17 -8.27
CA LYS A 119 24.41 -34.99 -7.66
C LYS A 119 24.25 -35.08 -6.14
N VAL A 120 23.68 -34.06 -5.51
CA VAL A 120 23.40 -34.03 -4.07
C VAL A 120 22.10 -34.79 -3.76
N GLN A 121 21.13 -34.78 -4.68
CA GLN A 121 19.85 -35.49 -4.53
C GLN A 121 19.89 -36.98 -4.84
N ALA A 122 20.94 -37.47 -5.52
CA ALA A 122 21.09 -38.87 -5.90
C ALA A 122 21.59 -39.79 -4.77
N HIS A 123 21.76 -39.26 -3.55
CA HIS A 123 22.09 -39.98 -2.32
C HIS A 123 20.91 -39.99 -1.36
#